data_AF-A0A0B1SHC1-F1
#
_entry.id   AF-A0A0B1SHC1-F1
#
_cell.length_a   1.000
_cell.length_b   1.000
_cell.length_c   1.000
_cell.angle_alpha   90.00
_cell.angle_beta   90.00
_cell.angle_gamma   90.00
#
_symmetry.space_group_name_H-M   'P 1'
#
loop_
_entity.id
_entity.type
_entity.pdbx_description
1 polymer ?
#
loop_
_entity_poly.entity_id
_entity_poly.type
_entity_poly.pdbx_seq_one_letter_code
_entity_poly.pdbx_strand_id
1 'polypeptide(L)'
;MNRTLLLRNPSTFMYVRTRLFAGWFRECAIIPHTYDVDFAAFIYEYKPELLKQLENSKSKFVLKRRLGRVNDSFEFTFRPIDSSRPAMDLFWMYSSGNESWVGGTGADGSKFKYIYPK
;
A
#
# COMPACT_ATOMS: atom_id res chain seq x y z
N MET A 1 -15.61 -4.00 -22.20
CA MET A 1 -14.76 -2.79 -22.33
C MET A 1 -13.78 -2.79 -21.16
N ASN A 2 -12.56 -3.27 -21.39
CA ASN A 2 -11.49 -3.34 -20.38
C ASN A 2 -10.99 -1.92 -20.04
N ARG A 3 -11.05 -1.54 -18.77
CA ARG A 3 -10.30 -0.40 -18.22
C ARG A 3 -9.38 -0.91 -17.12
N THR A 4 -8.24 -1.45 -17.52
CA THR A 4 -7.10 -1.67 -16.63
C THR A 4 -6.53 -0.30 -16.27
N LEU A 5 -6.64 0.08 -15.00
CA LEU A 5 -5.99 1.29 -14.49
C LEU A 5 -4.49 1.00 -14.28
N LEU A 6 -3.74 0.97 -15.38
CA LEU A 6 -2.28 1.02 -15.34
C LEU A 6 -1.88 2.45 -14.98
N LEU A 7 -1.53 2.70 -13.71
CA LEU A 7 -0.72 3.86 -13.37
C LEU A 7 0.65 3.65 -14.02
N ARG A 8 0.87 4.37 -15.13
CA ARG A 8 2.08 4.33 -15.96
C ARG A 8 3.33 4.68 -15.13
N ASN A 9 4.04 3.67 -14.67
CA ASN A 9 5.50 3.64 -14.58
C ASN A 9 5.96 2.18 -14.47
N PRO A 10 6.75 1.64 -15.43
CA PRO A 10 7.06 0.21 -15.53
C PRO A 10 8.11 -0.30 -14.53
N SER A 11 8.38 0.45 -13.44
CA SER A 11 9.47 0.14 -12.50
C SER A 11 9.03 0.10 -11.05
N THR A 12 7.73 -0.05 -10.78
CA THR A 12 7.21 -0.25 -9.42
C THR A 12 6.48 -1.58 -9.38
N PHE A 13 7.12 -2.60 -8.79
CA PHE A 13 6.46 -3.87 -8.54
C PHE A 13 5.54 -3.70 -7.33
N MET A 14 4.25 -3.51 -7.61
CA MET A 14 3.21 -3.47 -6.58
C MET A 14 2.88 -4.91 -6.16
N TYR A 15 3.33 -5.29 -4.97
CA TYR A 15 2.92 -6.55 -4.34
C TYR A 15 1.56 -6.33 -3.70
N VAL A 16 0.55 -6.98 -4.22
CA VAL A 16 -0.80 -6.91 -3.68
C VAL A 16 -0.89 -7.81 -2.45
N ARG A 17 -1.31 -7.29 -1.28
CA ARG A 17 -1.49 -8.12 -0.08
C ARG A 17 -2.92 -8.67 0.05
N THR A 18 -2.97 -9.92 0.48
CA THR A 18 -4.09 -10.73 1.01
C THR A 18 -5.45 -10.62 0.29
N ARG A 19 -6.26 -9.58 0.54
CA ARG A 19 -7.66 -9.56 0.06
C ARG A 19 -7.78 -9.21 -1.42
N LEU A 20 -6.94 -8.31 -1.91
CA LEU A 20 -6.86 -8.00 -3.33
C LEU A 20 -6.12 -9.11 -4.09
N PHE A 21 -5.17 -9.81 -3.47
CA PHE A 21 -4.51 -10.97 -4.10
C PHE A 21 -5.50 -12.13 -4.25
N ALA A 22 -6.30 -12.40 -3.22
CA ALA A 22 -7.38 -13.39 -3.28
C ALA A 22 -8.45 -13.01 -4.32
N GLY A 23 -8.87 -11.75 -4.40
CA GLY A 23 -9.83 -11.27 -5.40
C GLY A 23 -9.28 -11.27 -6.82
N TRP A 24 -8.03 -10.86 -7.03
CA TRP A 24 -7.38 -10.86 -8.34
C TRP A 24 -7.13 -12.28 -8.84
N PHE A 25 -6.68 -13.19 -7.97
CA PHE A 25 -6.44 -14.60 -8.31
C PHE A 25 -7.74 -15.40 -8.49
N ARG A 26 -8.81 -15.09 -7.75
CA ARG A 26 -10.09 -15.82 -7.85
C ARG A 26 -11.07 -15.23 -8.87
N GLU A 27 -11.08 -13.91 -9.04
CA GLU A 27 -12.16 -13.18 -9.72
C GLU A 27 -11.65 -12.10 -10.70
N CYS A 28 -10.32 -11.94 -10.88
CA CYS A 28 -9.70 -10.85 -11.66
C CYS A 28 -10.23 -9.45 -11.28
N ALA A 29 -10.66 -9.29 -10.02
CA ALA A 29 -11.36 -8.10 -9.56
C ALA A 29 -11.08 -7.80 -8.08
N ILE A 30 -11.35 -6.56 -7.68
CA ILE A 30 -11.48 -6.20 -6.27
C ILE A 30 -12.77 -6.85 -5.75
N ILE A 31 -12.72 -7.55 -4.62
CA ILE A 31 -13.89 -8.18 -4.01
C ILE A 31 -14.91 -7.08 -3.67
N PRO A 32 -16.15 -7.11 -4.22
CA PRO A 32 -17.11 -5.99 -4.12
C PRO A 32 -17.51 -5.60 -2.69
N HIS A 33 -17.29 -6.48 -1.71
CA HIS A 33 -17.68 -6.29 -0.31
C HIS A 33 -16.48 -6.02 0.62
N THR A 34 -15.31 -5.64 0.08
CA THR A 34 -14.18 -5.19 0.90
C THR A 34 -14.32 -3.70 1.25
N TYR A 35 -13.94 -3.34 2.48
CA TYR A 35 -13.99 -1.96 2.96
C TYR A 35 -12.66 -1.21 2.78
N ASP A 36 -11.60 -1.96 2.55
CA ASP A 36 -10.21 -1.54 2.40
C ASP A 36 -9.47 -2.37 1.31
N VAL A 37 -8.34 -1.84 0.84
CA VAL A 37 -7.44 -2.48 -0.12
C VAL A 37 -5.99 -2.30 0.35
N ASP A 38 -5.27 -3.42 0.45
CA ASP A 38 -3.87 -3.44 0.88
C ASP A 38 -2.91 -3.56 -0.32
N PHE A 39 -1.97 -2.63 -0.40
CA PHE A 39 -0.83 -2.65 -1.31
C PHE A 39 0.47 -2.78 -0.52
N ALA A 40 1.47 -3.35 -1.15
CA ALA A 40 2.83 -3.36 -0.67
C ALA A 40 3.80 -3.00 -1.80
N ALA A 41 4.82 -2.22 -1.47
CA ALA A 41 5.89 -1.83 -2.40
C ALA A 41 7.22 -1.87 -1.64
N PHE A 42 8.33 -2.04 -2.36
CA PHE A 42 9.61 -2.02 -1.68
C PHE A 42 10.02 -0.61 -1.27
N ILE A 43 10.58 -0.47 -0.07
CA ILE A 43 10.98 0.84 0.47
C ILE A 43 12.07 1.52 -0.37
N TYR A 44 12.90 0.78 -1.10
CA TYR A 44 13.90 1.36 -2.01
C TYR A 44 13.26 2.05 -3.23
N GLU A 45 11.99 1.77 -3.53
CA GLU A 45 11.21 2.43 -4.58
C GLU A 45 10.49 3.68 -4.07
N TYR A 46 10.54 3.95 -2.75
CA TYR A 46 9.88 5.10 -2.15
C TYR A 46 10.48 6.42 -2.67
N LYS A 47 9.59 7.27 -3.17
CA LYS A 47 9.88 8.63 -3.61
C LYS A 47 9.18 9.63 -2.69
N PRO A 48 9.90 10.56 -2.02
CA PRO A 48 9.30 11.58 -1.16
C PRO A 48 8.21 12.42 -1.85
N GLU A 49 8.27 12.53 -3.17
CA GLU A 49 7.28 13.21 -4.01
C GLU A 49 5.89 12.60 -3.87
N LEU A 50 5.78 11.27 -3.71
CA LEU A 50 4.50 10.59 -3.52
C LEU A 50 3.79 11.12 -2.26
N LEU A 51 4.53 11.22 -1.16
CA LEU A 51 4.00 11.73 0.10
C LEU A 51 3.57 13.20 -0.06
N LYS A 52 4.41 14.04 -0.68
CA LYS A 52 4.07 15.44 -0.97
C LYS A 52 2.84 15.58 -1.85
N GLN A 53 2.64 14.70 -2.82
CA GLN A 53 1.46 14.72 -3.71
C GLN A 53 0.18 14.35 -2.95
N LEU A 54 0.25 13.36 -2.05
CA LEU A 54 -0.87 12.91 -1.23
C LEU A 54 -1.22 13.93 -0.12
N GLU A 55 -0.24 14.60 0.48
CA GLU A 55 -0.44 15.65 1.50
C GLU A 55 -1.02 16.93 0.89
N ASN A 56 -0.52 17.35 -0.28
CA ASN A 56 -0.99 18.58 -0.94
C ASN A 56 -2.28 18.41 -1.76
N SER A 57 -2.92 17.23 -1.71
CA SER A 57 -4.12 16.91 -2.50
C SER A 57 -3.98 17.21 -4.01
N LYS A 58 -2.75 17.11 -4.54
CA LYS A 58 -2.48 17.28 -5.99
C LYS A 58 -2.80 16.02 -6.80
N SER A 59 -3.13 14.93 -6.11
CA SER A 59 -3.56 13.66 -6.71
C SER A 59 -5.07 13.48 -6.57
N LYS A 60 -5.66 12.44 -7.16
CA LYS A 60 -7.06 12.06 -6.92
C LYS A 60 -7.31 11.46 -5.53
N PHE A 61 -6.24 11.29 -4.76
CA PHE A 61 -6.22 10.69 -3.44
C PHE A 61 -5.65 11.67 -2.41
N VAL A 62 -6.09 11.53 -1.17
CA VAL A 62 -5.65 12.31 -0.02
C VAL A 62 -5.08 11.37 1.05
N LEU A 63 -3.97 11.78 1.65
CA LEU A 63 -3.38 11.07 2.79
C LEU A 63 -4.32 11.15 4.00
N LYS A 64 -4.56 10.03 4.66
CA LYS A 64 -5.33 9.95 5.92
C LYS A 64 -4.49 9.65 7.12
N ARG A 65 -3.51 8.77 6.96
CA ARG A 65 -2.64 8.34 8.05
C ARG A 65 -1.27 8.03 7.50
N ARG A 66 -0.24 8.37 8.27
CA ARG A 66 1.15 7.99 8.04
C ARG A 66 1.69 7.42 9.32
N LEU A 67 2.20 6.19 9.27
CA LEU A 67 2.87 5.55 10.40
C LEU A 67 4.33 5.25 10.07
N GLY A 68 5.11 5.05 11.14
CA GLY A 68 6.52 4.69 11.06
C GLY A 68 7.42 5.81 10.51
N ARG A 69 8.61 5.39 10.10
CA ARG A 69 9.65 6.21 9.47
C ARG A 69 10.12 5.48 8.22
N VAL A 70 10.76 6.19 7.28
CA VAL A 70 11.29 5.58 6.05
C VAL A 70 12.15 4.34 6.33
N ASN A 71 12.94 4.35 7.41
CA ASN A 71 13.80 3.22 7.79
C ASN A 71 13.16 2.23 8.79
N ASP A 72 11.88 2.41 9.15
CA ASP A 72 11.21 1.62 10.18
C ASP A 72 9.68 1.65 10.01
N SER A 73 9.12 0.54 9.52
CA SER A 73 7.68 0.26 9.56
C SER A 73 6.83 1.33 8.87
N PHE A 74 7.29 1.85 7.73
CA PHE A 74 6.61 2.92 7.01
C PHE A 74 5.29 2.44 6.39
N GLU A 75 4.24 3.23 6.53
CA GLU A 75 2.89 2.89 6.04
C GLU A 75 2.09 4.15 5.71
N PHE A 76 1.32 4.12 4.61
CA PHE A 76 0.35 5.15 4.24
C PHE A 76 -1.06 4.58 4.19
N THR A 77 -2.01 5.25 4.84
CA THR A 77 -3.42 5.12 4.51
C THR A 77 -3.84 6.32 3.68
N PHE A 78 -4.42 6.09 2.52
CA PHE A 78 -4.96 7.13 1.65
C PHE A 78 -6.33 6.74 1.13
N ARG A 79 -7.13 7.74 0.73
CA ARG A 79 -8.46 7.51 0.15
C ARG A 79 -8.76 8.47 -0.99
N PRO A 80 -9.73 8.15 -1.86
CA PRO A 80 -10.25 9.09 -2.84
C PRO A 80 -10.72 10.41 -2.20
N ILE A 81 -10.51 11.53 -2.89
CA ILE A 81 -10.93 12.86 -2.41
C ILE A 81 -12.45 12.95 -2.23
N ASP A 82 -13.20 12.37 -3.17
CA ASP A 82 -14.67 12.28 -3.15
C ASP A 82 -15.21 11.42 -1.98
N SER A 83 -14.31 10.88 -1.14
CA SER A 83 -14.63 10.04 0.01
C SER A 83 -15.31 8.72 -0.35
N SER A 84 -15.26 8.34 -1.62
CA SER A 84 -15.65 7.01 -2.06
C SER A 84 -14.74 5.95 -1.43
N ARG A 85 -15.31 4.74 -1.26
CA ARG A 85 -14.57 3.54 -0.84
C ARG A 85 -13.94 2.86 -2.05
N PRO A 86 -12.92 2.01 -1.83
CA PRO A 86 -12.31 1.61 -0.55
C PRO A 86 -11.20 2.56 -0.08
N ALA A 87 -10.92 2.56 1.24
CA ALA A 87 -9.67 3.10 1.76
C ALA A 87 -8.51 2.20 1.31
N MET A 88 -7.31 2.76 1.12
CA MET A 88 -6.16 2.00 0.67
C MET A 88 -5.00 2.16 1.65
N ASP A 89 -4.41 1.03 2.04
CA ASP A 89 -3.21 0.98 2.85
C ASP A 89 -2.03 0.55 1.98
N LEU A 90 -0.96 1.34 1.96
CA LEU A 90 0.31 1.01 1.32
C LEU A 90 1.36 0.73 2.39
N PHE A 91 1.77 -0.53 2.46
CA PHE A 91 2.84 -0.99 3.34
C PHE A 91 4.18 -0.99 2.62
N TRP A 92 5.21 -0.46 3.26
CA TRP A 92 6.56 -0.52 2.70
C TRP A 92 7.29 -1.78 3.16
N MET A 93 7.81 -2.53 2.19
CA MET A 93 8.56 -3.75 2.41
C MET A 93 10.06 -3.47 2.44
N TYR A 94 10.74 -4.09 3.40
CA TYR A 94 12.18 -3.98 3.62
C TYR A 94 12.84 -5.31 3.30
N SER A 95 13.98 -5.30 2.63
CA SER A 95 14.78 -6.50 2.38
C SER A 95 15.91 -6.61 3.40
N SER A 96 16.13 -7.81 3.94
CA SER A 96 17.29 -8.13 4.77
C SER A 96 17.77 -9.54 4.43
N GLY A 97 18.92 -9.64 3.74
CA GLY A 97 19.43 -10.92 3.24
C GLY A 97 18.41 -11.65 2.35
N ASN A 98 18.08 -12.89 2.74
CA ASN A 98 17.12 -13.76 2.05
C ASN A 98 15.66 -13.57 2.48
N GLU A 99 15.39 -12.55 3.30
CA GLU A 99 14.05 -12.27 3.78
C GLU A 99 13.58 -10.89 3.32
N SER A 100 12.27 -10.75 3.15
CA SER A 100 11.59 -9.47 3.07
C SER A 100 10.68 -9.32 4.29
N TRP A 101 10.48 -8.12 4.79
CA TRP A 101 9.59 -7.90 5.93
C TRP A 101 8.81 -6.61 5.82
N VAL A 102 7.66 -6.59 6.49
CA VAL A 102 6.79 -5.43 6.63
C VAL A 102 6.57 -5.14 8.10
N GLY A 103 6.65 -3.88 8.49
CA GLY A 103 6.25 -3.45 9.83
C GLY A 103 4.74 -3.24 9.92
N GLY A 104 4.14 -3.62 11.04
CA GLY A 104 2.78 -3.25 11.42
C GLY A 104 2.79 -2.48 12.73
N THR A 105 1.81 -1.59 12.90
CA THR A 105 1.64 -0.85 14.16
C THR A 105 0.22 -1.05 14.67
N GLY A 106 0.08 -1.54 15.90
CA GLY A 106 -1.19 -1.68 16.59
C GLY A 106 -1.76 -0.33 17.03
N ALA A 107 -3.06 -0.30 17.37
CA ALA A 107 -3.73 0.91 17.84
C ALA A 107 -3.16 1.47 19.16
N ASP A 108 -2.52 0.61 19.96
CA ASP A 108 -1.79 0.91 21.19
C ASP A 108 -0.33 1.33 20.95
N GLY A 109 0.11 1.39 19.69
CA GLY A 109 1.50 1.67 19.32
C GLY A 109 2.43 0.47 19.38
N SER A 110 1.93 -0.74 19.67
CA SER A 110 2.71 -1.97 19.55
C SER A 110 3.23 -2.14 18.13
N LYS A 111 4.44 -2.69 17.98
CA LYS A 111 5.05 -2.94 16.68
C LYS A 111 5.11 -4.42 16.37
N PHE A 112 4.73 -4.77 15.15
CA PHE A 112 4.77 -6.12 14.61
C PHE A 112 5.71 -6.17 13.42
N LYS A 113 6.42 -7.29 13.25
CA LYS A 113 7.28 -7.55 12.10
C LYS A 113 6.77 -8.80 11.40
N TYR A 114 6.29 -8.65 10.17
CA TYR A 114 5.84 -9.76 9.32
C TYR A 114 6.94 -10.10 8.35
N ILE A 115 7.48 -11.33 8.44
CA ILE A 115 8.59 -11.80 7.62
C ILE A 115 8.05 -12.68 6.49
N TYR A 116 8.59 -12.49 5.30
CA TYR A 116 8.28 -13.22 4.08
C TYR A 116 9.58 -13.80 3.52
N PRO A 117 9.66 -15.12 3.29
CA PRO A 117 10.77 -15.71 2.56
C PRO A 117 10.79 -15.19 1.12
N LYS A 118 11.99 -15.01 0.56
CA LYS A 118 12.17 -14.68 -0.86
C LYS A 118 12.06 -15.91 -1.75
#